data_AF-A0A8S3VT12-F1
#
_entry.id   AF-A0A8S3VT12-F1
#
_cell.length_a   1.000
_cell.length_b   1.000
_cell.length_c   1.000
_cell.angle_alpha   90.00
_cell.angle_beta   90.00
_cell.angle_gamma   90.00
#
_symmetry.space_group_name_H-M   'P 1'
#
loop_
_entity.id
_entity.type
_entity.pdbx_description
1 polymer ?
#
loop_
_entity_poly.entity_id
_entity_poly.type
_entity_poly.pdbx_seq_one_letter_code
_entity_poly.pdbx_strand_id
1 'polypeptide(L)'
;MMAPSLGRRRELCTVSFVIERSGTQSSSGFFDSHFPPTYLSSTLNTNFKTLDDLKFRKVLTLPQWNLLFPTNGAPDSRTFDVTLMICVIRRLTGIAEPINGYNRLPLPMETTPGADLARIKWYRNILAHESYKMVTADFITSWSHISEVSVT
;
A
#
# COMPACT_ATOMS: atom_id res chain seq x y z
N MET A 1 -5.51 14.24 23.76
CA MET A 1 -5.49 13.71 22.38
C MET A 1 -5.62 14.91 21.45
N MET A 2 -4.57 15.30 20.71
CA MET A 2 -4.63 16.47 19.81
C MET A 2 -5.19 16.06 18.45
N ALA A 3 -6.19 16.80 17.97
CA ALA A 3 -6.78 16.55 16.66
C ALA A 3 -5.76 16.79 15.53
N PRO A 4 -5.74 15.95 14.48
CA PRO A 4 -4.83 16.14 13.35
C PRO A 4 -5.10 17.47 12.64
N SER A 5 -4.02 18.12 12.17
CA SER A 5 -4.07 19.37 11.41
C SER A 5 -4.93 19.23 10.14
N LEU A 6 -5.45 20.34 9.62
CA LEU A 6 -6.35 20.34 8.45
C LEU A 6 -5.73 19.70 7.20
N GLY A 7 -4.41 19.86 7.01
CA GLY A 7 -3.64 19.18 5.95
C GLY A 7 -3.60 17.66 6.17
N ARG A 8 -3.26 17.24 7.39
CA ARG A 8 -3.22 15.83 7.81
C ARG A 8 -4.57 15.13 7.65
N ARG A 9 -5.68 15.81 7.90
CA ARG A 9 -7.03 15.29 7.65
C ARG A 9 -7.27 15.01 6.16
N ARG A 10 -6.89 15.94 5.27
CA ARG A 10 -7.10 15.78 3.82
C ARG A 10 -6.29 14.61 3.24
N GLU A 11 -5.06 14.43 3.69
CA GLU A 11 -4.17 13.36 3.21
C GLU A 11 -4.66 11.98 3.65
N LEU A 12 -5.02 11.85 4.93
CA LEU A 12 -5.58 10.60 5.46
C LEU A 12 -6.94 10.27 4.83
N CYS A 13 -7.82 11.27 4.63
CA CYS A 13 -9.09 11.07 3.93
C CYS A 13 -8.90 10.63 2.47
N THR A 14 -7.83 11.05 1.79
CA THR A 14 -7.61 10.66 0.40
C THR A 14 -7.13 9.21 0.29
N VAL A 15 -6.26 8.77 1.19
CA VAL A 15 -5.83 7.36 1.24
C VAL A 15 -6.99 6.45 1.66
N SER A 16 -7.80 6.86 2.64
CA SER A 16 -9.03 6.16 3.05
C SER A 16 -10.03 6.07 1.90
N PHE A 17 -10.31 7.18 1.21
CA PHE A 17 -11.21 7.20 0.06
C PHE A 17 -10.77 6.23 -1.07
N VAL A 18 -9.46 6.12 -1.32
CA VAL A 18 -8.93 5.19 -2.32
C VAL A 18 -9.18 3.73 -1.92
N ILE A 19 -8.97 3.39 -0.64
CA ILE A 19 -9.16 2.01 -0.15
C ILE A 19 -10.65 1.68 0.03
N GLU A 20 -11.49 2.65 0.39
CA GLU A 20 -12.94 2.50 0.42
C GLU A 20 -13.51 2.34 -0.99
N ARG A 21 -12.99 3.07 -1.98
CA ARG A 21 -13.38 2.91 -3.39
C ARG A 21 -13.07 1.53 -3.95
N SER A 22 -12.03 0.85 -3.46
CA SER A 22 -11.77 -0.53 -3.84
C SER A 22 -12.67 -1.54 -3.11
N GLY A 23 -13.62 -1.09 -2.29
CA GLY A 23 -14.57 -1.93 -1.56
C GLY A 23 -13.95 -2.60 -0.32
N THR A 24 -12.83 -2.07 0.18
CA THR A 24 -12.03 -2.69 1.24
C THR A 24 -11.84 -1.71 2.40
N GLN A 25 -11.61 -2.21 3.61
CA GLN A 25 -11.42 -1.36 4.81
C GLN A 25 -9.95 -1.30 5.26
N SER A 26 -9.03 -1.96 4.54
CA SER A 26 -7.62 -2.05 4.91
C SER A 26 -6.72 -2.15 3.68
N SER A 27 -5.45 -1.74 3.83
CA SER A 27 -4.43 -1.92 2.79
C SER A 27 -4.22 -3.38 2.42
N SER A 28 -4.34 -4.28 3.39
CA SER A 28 -4.29 -5.73 3.16
C SER A 28 -5.48 -6.21 2.34
N GLY A 29 -6.69 -5.72 2.62
CA GLY A 29 -7.87 -6.02 1.81
C GLY A 29 -7.72 -5.52 0.37
N PHE A 30 -7.19 -4.30 0.18
CA PHE A 30 -6.86 -3.80 -1.16
C PHE A 30 -5.85 -4.70 -1.87
N PHE A 31 -4.77 -5.10 -1.19
CA PHE A 31 -3.79 -6.03 -1.74
C PHE A 31 -4.40 -7.39 -2.09
N ASP A 32 -5.22 -7.94 -1.21
CA ASP A 32 -5.90 -9.23 -1.36
C ASP A 32 -6.90 -9.22 -2.53
N SER A 33 -7.45 -8.06 -2.87
CA SER A 33 -8.27 -7.90 -4.08
C SER A 33 -7.50 -8.12 -5.38
N HIS A 34 -6.17 -7.86 -5.37
CA HIS A 34 -5.27 -8.15 -6.48
C HIS A 34 -4.64 -9.54 -6.38
N PHE A 35 -4.34 -9.99 -5.16
CA PHE A 35 -3.67 -11.26 -4.89
C PHE A 35 -4.36 -12.00 -3.75
N PRO A 36 -5.43 -12.78 -4.05
CA PRO A 36 -6.17 -13.48 -3.02
C PRO A 36 -5.25 -14.35 -2.13
N PRO A 37 -5.41 -14.34 -0.79
CA PRO A 37 -4.54 -15.08 0.13
C PRO A 37 -4.44 -16.58 -0.20
N THR A 38 -5.55 -17.15 -0.72
CA THR A 38 -5.63 -18.55 -1.17
C THR A 38 -4.61 -18.89 -2.26
N TYR A 39 -4.25 -17.92 -3.12
CA TYR A 39 -3.35 -18.11 -4.25
C TYR A 39 -2.05 -17.30 -4.11
N LEU A 40 -1.83 -16.65 -2.97
CA LEU A 40 -0.70 -15.74 -2.76
C LEU A 40 0.63 -16.47 -2.94
N SER A 41 0.83 -17.60 -2.27
CA SER A 41 2.06 -18.40 -2.39
C SER A 41 2.35 -18.82 -3.83
N SER A 42 1.32 -19.28 -4.55
CA SER A 42 1.47 -19.71 -5.95
C SER A 42 1.81 -18.52 -6.86
N THR A 43 1.17 -17.38 -6.64
CA THR A 43 1.41 -16.15 -7.41
C THR A 43 2.82 -15.63 -7.20
N LEU A 44 3.30 -15.60 -5.94
CA LEU A 44 4.67 -15.17 -5.62
C LEU A 44 5.71 -16.13 -6.21
N ASN A 45 5.49 -17.45 -6.13
CA ASN A 45 6.39 -18.45 -6.70
C ASN A 45 6.44 -18.38 -8.23
N THR A 46 5.29 -18.20 -8.89
CA THR A 46 5.22 -18.04 -10.36
C THR A 46 6.01 -16.82 -10.82
N ASN A 47 6.03 -15.76 -9.99
CA ASN A 47 6.72 -14.51 -10.26
C ASN A 47 8.09 -14.40 -9.56
N PHE A 48 8.64 -15.52 -9.06
CA PHE A 48 9.86 -15.52 -8.25
C PHE A 48 11.01 -14.76 -8.91
N LYS A 49 11.30 -15.03 -10.19
CA LYS A 49 12.38 -14.36 -10.93
C LYS A 49 12.22 -12.84 -10.98
N THR A 50 10.99 -12.38 -11.19
CA THR A 50 10.68 -10.95 -11.23
C THR A 50 10.89 -10.29 -9.87
N LEU A 51 10.50 -10.96 -8.78
CA LEU A 51 10.69 -10.47 -7.42
C LEU A 51 12.16 -10.55 -6.99
N ASP A 52 12.89 -11.59 -7.40
CA ASP A 52 14.32 -11.75 -7.12
C ASP A 52 15.15 -10.65 -7.80
N ASP A 53 14.80 -10.27 -9.04
CA ASP A 53 15.37 -9.09 -9.71
C ASP A 53 15.12 -7.80 -8.92
N LEU A 54 13.93 -7.63 -8.31
CA LEU A 54 13.66 -6.48 -7.44
C LEU A 54 14.52 -6.49 -6.16
N LYS A 55 14.74 -7.67 -5.57
CA LYS A 55 15.64 -7.83 -4.42
C LYS A 55 17.08 -7.50 -4.81
N PHE A 56 17.55 -8.05 -5.93
CA PHE A 56 18.90 -7.80 -6.46
C PHE A 56 19.15 -6.30 -6.72
N ARG A 57 18.16 -5.61 -7.29
CA ARG A 57 18.19 -4.14 -7.52
C ARG A 57 17.97 -3.31 -6.25
N LYS A 58 17.86 -3.94 -5.07
CA LYS A 58 17.61 -3.30 -3.78
C LYS A 58 16.30 -2.50 -3.71
N VAL A 59 15.34 -2.82 -4.57
CA VAL A 59 13.98 -2.28 -4.48
C VAL A 59 13.23 -2.96 -3.34
N LEU A 60 13.44 -4.28 -3.18
CA LEU A 60 13.00 -5.03 -2.00
C LEU A 60 14.13 -5.18 -1.00
N THR A 61 13.86 -4.86 0.26
CA THR A 61 14.80 -5.10 1.35
C THR A 61 14.78 -6.57 1.79
N LEU A 62 15.82 -7.04 2.49
CA LEU A 62 15.84 -8.41 3.01
C LEU A 62 14.67 -8.71 3.98
N PRO A 63 14.28 -7.81 4.90
CA PRO A 63 13.08 -8.01 5.72
C PRO A 63 11.81 -8.20 4.88
N GLN A 64 11.60 -7.36 3.86
CA GLN A 64 10.45 -7.48 2.96
C GLN A 64 10.50 -8.77 2.13
N TRP A 65 11.68 -9.19 1.70
CA TRP A 65 11.87 -10.47 1.02
C TRP A 65 11.42 -11.65 1.89
N ASN A 66 11.78 -11.65 3.17
CA ASN A 66 11.42 -12.71 4.11
C ASN A 66 9.92 -12.73 4.43
N LEU A 67 9.18 -11.63 4.21
CA LEU A 67 7.72 -11.63 4.28
C LEU A 67 7.09 -12.29 3.04
N LEU A 68 7.67 -12.09 1.86
CA LEU A 68 7.20 -12.71 0.62
C LEU A 68 7.55 -14.21 0.53
N PHE A 69 8.75 -14.56 0.98
CA PHE A 69 9.30 -15.92 0.95
C PHE A 69 9.79 -16.32 2.35
N PRO A 70 8.87 -16.57 3.29
CA PRO A 70 9.23 -16.96 4.65
C PRO A 70 9.90 -18.33 4.66
N THR A 71 10.91 -18.50 5.52
CA THR A 71 11.60 -19.79 5.70
C THR A 71 10.64 -20.87 6.22
N ASN A 72 9.69 -20.48 7.07
CA ASN A 72 8.70 -21.37 7.67
C ASN A 72 7.30 -20.81 7.42
N GLY A 73 6.40 -21.65 6.90
CA GLY A 73 5.00 -21.29 6.67
C GLY A 73 4.72 -20.63 5.33
N ALA A 74 3.58 -19.94 5.25
CA ALA A 74 3.12 -19.25 4.07
C ALA A 74 3.18 -17.72 4.26
N PRO A 75 3.35 -16.95 3.17
CA PRO A 75 3.23 -15.49 3.23
C PRO A 75 1.84 -15.07 3.73
N ASP A 76 1.80 -14.03 4.55
CA ASP A 76 0.57 -13.44 5.08
C ASP A 76 0.53 -11.95 4.72
N SER A 77 -0.39 -11.57 3.83
CA SER A 77 -0.53 -10.19 3.35
C SER A 77 -0.78 -9.18 4.47
N ARG A 78 -1.34 -9.61 5.61
CA ARG A 78 -1.56 -8.76 6.79
C ARG A 78 -0.26 -8.28 7.44
N THR A 79 0.85 -8.94 7.16
CA THR A 79 2.17 -8.58 7.67
C THR A 79 2.90 -7.59 6.76
N PHE A 80 2.38 -7.32 5.55
CA PHE A 80 3.07 -6.48 4.59
C PHE A 80 2.87 -5.02 4.93
N ASP A 81 3.95 -4.24 4.83
CA ASP A 81 3.84 -2.78 4.85
C ASP A 81 3.27 -2.26 3.52
N VAL A 82 2.69 -1.06 3.52
CA VAL A 82 2.08 -0.42 2.34
C VAL A 82 3.07 -0.30 1.17
N THR A 83 4.37 -0.14 1.45
CA THR A 83 5.39 -0.01 0.39
C THR A 83 5.67 -1.34 -0.29
N LEU A 84 5.74 -2.41 0.48
CA LEU A 84 5.83 -3.77 -0.04
C LEU A 84 4.62 -4.08 -0.92
N MET A 85 3.41 -3.81 -0.43
CA MET A 85 2.16 -4.03 -1.18
C MET A 85 2.17 -3.28 -2.52
N ILE A 86 2.47 -1.98 -2.51
CA ILE A 86 2.55 -1.17 -3.74
C ILE A 86 3.60 -1.70 -4.70
N CYS A 87 4.78 -2.08 -4.19
CA CYS A 87 5.87 -2.61 -5.00
C CYS A 87 5.45 -3.88 -5.75
N VAL A 88 4.84 -4.83 -5.03
CA VAL A 88 4.39 -6.11 -5.58
C VAL A 88 3.25 -5.91 -6.57
N ILE A 89 2.21 -5.14 -6.22
CA ILE A 89 1.09 -4.83 -7.12
C ILE A 89 1.62 -4.25 -8.43
N ARG A 90 2.44 -3.19 -8.35
CA ARG A 90 2.99 -2.54 -9.56
C ARG A 90 3.77 -3.50 -10.44
N ARG A 91 4.60 -4.35 -9.83
CA ARG A 91 5.51 -5.19 -10.61
C ARG A 91 4.77 -6.35 -11.27
N LEU A 92 3.75 -6.91 -10.61
CA LEU A 92 3.14 -8.16 -11.05
C LEU A 92 1.82 -7.99 -11.80
N THR A 93 1.07 -6.90 -11.57
CA THR A 93 -0.22 -6.69 -12.26
C THR A 93 -0.08 -5.96 -13.59
N GLY A 94 1.05 -5.29 -13.85
CA GLY A 94 1.22 -4.48 -15.06
C GLY A 94 0.25 -3.31 -15.17
N ILE A 95 -0.33 -2.86 -14.05
CA ILE A 95 -1.19 -1.67 -14.00
C ILE A 95 -0.49 -0.51 -14.72
N ALA A 96 -1.20 0.14 -15.63
CA ALA A 96 -0.67 1.29 -16.35
C ALA A 96 -0.32 2.43 -15.38
N GLU A 97 0.80 3.11 -15.64
CA GLU A 97 1.16 4.26 -14.83
C GLU A 97 0.19 5.42 -15.07
N PRO A 98 -0.08 6.25 -14.04
CA PRO A 98 -0.82 7.49 -14.23
C PRO A 98 -0.02 8.45 -15.13
N ILE A 99 -0.67 9.50 -15.64
CA ILE A 99 -0.08 10.42 -16.64
C ILE A 99 1.26 11.00 -16.16
N ASN A 100 1.38 11.29 -14.87
CA ASN A 100 2.58 11.87 -14.26
C ASN A 100 3.57 10.83 -13.71
N GLY A 101 3.32 9.55 -13.97
CA GLY A 101 4.05 8.44 -13.37
C GLY A 101 3.78 8.30 -11.87
N TYR A 102 4.26 7.22 -11.28
CA TYR A 102 3.94 6.87 -9.89
C TYR A 102 4.67 7.68 -8.80
N ASN A 103 5.64 8.52 -9.17
CA ASN A 103 6.42 9.30 -8.21
C ASN A 103 5.87 10.72 -8.03
N ARG A 104 4.73 11.04 -8.65
CA ARG A 104 4.06 12.33 -8.57
C ARG A 104 2.61 12.12 -8.16
N LEU A 105 2.02 13.14 -7.51
CA LEU A 105 0.59 13.12 -7.21
C LEU A 105 -0.20 13.12 -8.54
N PRO A 106 -1.06 12.12 -8.79
CA PRO A 106 -1.90 12.11 -9.99
C PRO A 106 -2.93 13.23 -9.98
N LEU A 107 -3.48 13.55 -11.16
CA LEU A 107 -4.55 14.54 -11.27
C LEU A 107 -5.79 14.08 -10.46
N PRO A 108 -6.56 14.99 -9.84
CA PRO A 108 -7.74 14.63 -9.06
C PRO A 108 -8.79 13.82 -9.86
N MET A 109 -8.85 14.03 -11.19
CA MET A 109 -9.79 13.37 -12.09
C MET A 109 -9.34 11.98 -12.58
N GLU A 110 -8.07 11.61 -12.38
CA GLU A 110 -7.58 10.28 -12.80
C GLU A 110 -8.06 9.19 -11.82
N THR A 111 -9.09 8.44 -12.17
CA THR A 111 -9.69 7.41 -11.29
C THR A 111 -9.21 5.99 -11.58
N THR A 112 -8.06 5.85 -12.25
CA THR A 112 -7.50 4.54 -12.63
C THR A 112 -6.83 3.87 -11.42
N PRO A 113 -6.74 2.52 -11.40
CA PRO A 113 -6.00 1.80 -10.35
C PRO A 113 -4.53 2.25 -10.21
N GLY A 114 -3.89 2.66 -11.30
CA GLY A 114 -2.54 3.20 -11.30
C GLY A 114 -2.44 4.55 -10.59
N ALA A 115 -3.42 5.42 -10.80
CA ALA A 115 -3.52 6.69 -10.09
C ALA A 115 -3.78 6.49 -8.59
N ASP A 116 -4.67 5.57 -8.24
CA ASP A 116 -4.95 5.22 -6.84
C ASP A 116 -3.70 4.72 -6.12
N LEU A 117 -2.93 3.84 -6.77
CA LEU A 117 -1.68 3.32 -6.23
C LEU A 117 -0.60 4.40 -6.08
N ALA A 118 -0.53 5.34 -7.01
CA ALA A 118 0.36 6.49 -6.94
C ALA A 118 -0.03 7.46 -5.82
N ARG A 119 -1.33 7.68 -5.57
CA ARG A 119 -1.81 8.49 -4.43
C ARG A 119 -1.40 7.86 -3.10
N ILE A 120 -1.66 6.57 -2.91
CA ILE A 120 -1.26 5.86 -1.67
C ILE A 120 0.25 5.99 -1.45
N LYS A 121 1.05 5.77 -2.50
CA LYS A 121 2.51 5.94 -2.43
C LYS A 121 2.90 7.37 -2.04
N TRP A 122 2.34 8.36 -2.72
CA TRP A 122 2.66 9.78 -2.52
C TRP A 122 2.37 10.23 -1.09
N TYR A 123 1.17 9.97 -0.58
CA TYR A 123 0.78 10.37 0.78
C TYR A 123 1.55 9.60 1.85
N ARG A 124 1.80 8.30 1.68
CA ARG A 124 2.71 7.55 2.57
C ARG A 124 4.08 8.23 2.62
N ASN A 125 4.61 8.66 1.47
CA ASN A 125 5.93 9.26 1.41
C ASN A 125 5.99 10.64 2.11
N ILE A 126 4.96 11.48 1.93
CA ILE A 126 4.82 12.73 2.69
C ILE A 126 4.83 12.44 4.19
N LEU A 127 3.97 11.53 4.65
CA LEU A 127 3.85 11.18 6.07
C LEU A 127 5.14 10.58 6.66
N ALA A 128 5.98 9.94 5.84
CA ALA A 128 7.25 9.36 6.28
C ALA A 128 8.41 10.38 6.30
N HIS A 129 8.38 11.39 5.42
CA HIS A 129 9.43 12.40 5.29
C HIS A 129 9.17 13.66 6.13
N GLU A 130 7.91 14.00 6.40
CA GLU A 130 7.57 14.96 7.43
C GLU A 130 7.95 14.34 8.79
N SER A 131 9.16 14.67 9.25
CA SER A 131 9.82 14.14 10.44
C SER A 131 9.00 14.39 11.71
N TYR A 132 7.99 13.59 11.95
CA TYR A 132 7.39 13.38 13.26
C TYR A 132 7.18 11.88 13.43
N LYS A 133 7.65 11.36 14.56
CA LYS A 133 7.59 9.96 14.99
C LYS A 133 6.14 9.42 14.96
N MET A 134 5.61 9.10 13.80
CA MET A 134 4.39 8.32 13.68
C MET A 134 4.83 6.86 13.65
N VAL A 135 4.80 6.24 14.83
CA VAL A 135 4.90 4.79 14.97
C VAL A 135 3.81 4.20 14.07
N THR A 136 4.10 3.13 13.35
CA THR A 136 3.20 2.44 12.41
C THR A 136 1.79 2.21 13.00
N ALA A 137 1.69 2.08 14.33
CA ALA A 137 0.44 1.99 15.09
C ALA A 137 -0.45 3.24 14.99
N ASP A 138 0.10 4.45 14.96
CA ASP A 138 -0.67 5.69 14.83
C ASP A 138 -1.24 5.85 13.41
N PHE A 139 -0.56 5.31 12.40
CA PHE A 139 -1.10 5.23 11.04
C PHE A 139 -2.28 4.27 11.01
N ILE A 140 -2.13 3.07 11.58
CA ILE A 140 -3.19 2.07 11.71
C ILE A 140 -4.37 2.60 12.58
N THR A 141 -4.09 3.42 13.60
CA THR A 141 -5.11 4.01 14.47
C THR A 141 -5.82 5.19 13.82
N SER A 142 -5.08 6.05 13.12
CA SER A 142 -5.69 7.13 12.32
C SER A 142 -6.51 6.55 11.17
N TRP A 143 -6.07 5.41 10.63
CA TRP A 143 -6.78 4.60 9.65
C TRP A 143 -8.08 4.02 10.22
N SER A 144 -8.04 3.37 11.39
CA SER A 144 -9.22 2.76 12.03
C SER A 144 -10.27 3.81 12.41
N HIS A 145 -9.84 4.99 12.85
CA HIS A 145 -10.75 6.07 13.23
C HIS A 145 -11.44 6.73 12.03
N ILE A 146 -10.84 6.66 10.83
CA ILE A 146 -11.51 7.11 9.60
C ILE A 146 -12.50 6.05 9.11
N SER A 147 -12.18 4.76 9.26
CA SER A 147 -13.13 3.68 8.94
C SER A 147 -14.34 3.58 9.88
N GLU A 148 -14.25 4.09 11.12
CA GLU A 148 -15.38 4.16 12.06
C GLU A 148 -16.30 5.37 11.79
N VAL A 149 -15.76 6.49 11.32
CA VAL A 149 -16.54 7.71 11.05
C VAL A 149 -17.43 7.57 9.79
N SER A 150 -17.23 6.52 9.01
CA SER A 150 -18.12 6.13 7.90
C SER A 150 -19.32 5.29 8.32
N VAL A 151 -19.54 5.06 9.62
CA VAL A 151 -20.76 4.43 10.17
C VAL A 151 -21.51 5.42 11.07
N THR A 152 -22.12 6.43 10.44
CA THR A 152 -23.29 7.14 10.98
C THR A 152 -24.15 7.67 9.86
#